data_AF-A0A4R3UM73-F1
#
_entry.id   AF-A0A4R3UM73-F1
#
_cell.length_a   1.000
_cell.length_b   1.000
_cell.length_c   1.000
_cell.angle_alpha   90.00
_cell.angle_beta   90.00
_cell.angle_gamma   90.00
#
_symmetry.space_group_name_H-M   'P 1'
#
loop_
_entity.id
_entity.type
_entity.pdbx_description
1 polymer ?
#
loop_
_entity_poly.entity_id
_entity_poly.type
_entity_poly.pdbx_seq_one_letter_code
_entity_poly.pdbx_strand_id
1 'polypeptide(L)'
;MRAYNSTLKPSAKPMKRSPMRKRSNKRAATKSERQHMSAQSEAGCILCRFLGHGNTPAEIHHIRHGMGVGQRNNHLMTIPLCPEHHRGATGYHGLGRRAFERMYGVTELELLGMTQKEAA
;
A
#
# COMPACT_ATOMS: atom_id res chain seq x y z
N MET A 1 -18.62 47.89 -19.72
CA MET A 1 -18.21 47.29 -18.43
C MET A 1 -19.47 46.79 -17.72
N ARG A 2 -19.69 45.48 -17.61
CA ARG A 2 -20.88 44.91 -16.94
C ARG A 2 -20.54 44.63 -15.47
N ALA A 3 -21.21 45.32 -14.55
CA ALA A 3 -21.12 45.07 -13.13
C ALA A 3 -21.92 43.80 -12.78
N TYR A 4 -21.27 42.82 -12.17
CA TYR A 4 -21.93 41.61 -11.68
C TYR A 4 -22.47 41.89 -10.27
N ASN A 5 -23.79 42.06 -10.15
CA ASN A 5 -24.47 42.10 -8.85
C ASN A 5 -24.67 40.68 -8.33
N SER A 6 -23.84 40.28 -7.35
CA SER A 6 -23.98 39.02 -6.63
C SER A 6 -25.10 39.13 -5.59
N THR A 7 -26.21 38.41 -5.79
CA THR A 7 -27.35 38.35 -4.86
C THR A 7 -27.19 37.32 -3.74
N LEU A 8 -25.96 36.85 -3.47
CA LEU A 8 -25.72 35.83 -2.44
C LEU A 8 -25.67 36.47 -1.04
N LYS A 9 -26.76 36.31 -0.28
CA LYS A 9 -26.83 36.64 1.15
C LYS A 9 -26.07 35.57 1.96
N PRO A 10 -25.04 35.90 2.75
CA PRO A 10 -24.35 34.91 3.58
C PRO A 10 -25.28 34.37 4.68
N SER A 11 -25.26 33.05 4.89
CA SER A 11 -26.01 32.40 5.97
C SER A 11 -25.50 32.87 7.34
N ALA A 12 -26.40 33.42 8.17
CA ALA A 12 -26.09 33.97 9.50
C ALA A 12 -25.79 32.91 10.58
N LYS A 13 -25.88 31.61 10.25
CA LYS A 13 -25.65 30.53 11.24
C LYS A 13 -24.19 30.08 11.19
N PRO A 14 -23.44 30.15 12.30
CA PRO A 14 -22.07 29.63 12.35
C PRO A 14 -22.10 28.12 12.12
N MET A 15 -21.27 27.64 11.18
CA MET A 15 -21.07 26.21 10.98
C MET A 15 -20.55 25.60 12.29
N LYS A 16 -21.33 24.70 12.90
CA LYS A 16 -20.89 23.96 14.09
C LYS A 16 -19.70 23.06 13.69
N ARG A 17 -18.54 23.28 14.30
CA ARG A 17 -17.37 22.42 14.09
C ARG A 17 -17.64 21.04 14.72
N SER A 18 -17.62 19.99 13.91
CA SER A 18 -17.69 18.62 14.41
C SER A 18 -16.48 18.31 15.30
N PRO A 19 -16.64 17.54 16.38
CA PRO A 19 -15.51 17.14 17.22
C PRO A 19 -14.53 16.28 16.42
N MET A 20 -13.23 16.60 16.50
CA MET A 20 -12.18 15.83 15.85
C MET A 20 -12.12 14.43 16.50
N ARG A 21 -12.51 13.38 15.76
CA ARG A 21 -12.42 11.99 16.25
C ARG A 21 -10.95 11.66 16.56
N LYS A 22 -10.70 11.06 17.72
CA LYS A 22 -9.37 10.54 18.09
C LYS A 22 -8.90 9.54 17.02
N ARG A 23 -7.66 9.70 16.54
CA ARG A 23 -7.04 8.80 15.56
C ARG A 23 -6.90 7.42 16.22
N SER A 24 -7.48 6.39 15.62
CA SER A 24 -7.29 5.02 16.08
C SER A 24 -5.80 4.67 16.02
N ASN A 25 -5.26 4.17 17.13
CA ASN A 25 -3.86 3.82 17.23
C ASN A 25 -3.60 2.61 16.32
N LYS A 26 -2.54 2.64 15.50
CA LYS A 26 -2.23 1.50 14.61
C LYS A 26 -1.90 0.28 15.47
N ARG A 27 -2.60 -0.85 15.26
CA ARG A 27 -2.38 -2.09 16.00
C ARG A 27 -0.95 -2.59 15.80
N ALA A 28 -0.24 -2.81 16.91
CA ALA A 28 1.06 -3.48 16.88
C ALA A 28 0.90 -4.92 16.36
N ALA A 29 1.91 -5.43 15.66
CA ALA A 29 1.89 -6.81 15.18
C ALA A 29 2.01 -7.78 16.36
N THR A 30 1.19 -8.82 16.35
CA THR A 30 1.30 -9.97 17.25
C THR A 30 2.59 -10.75 17.01
N LYS A 31 2.89 -11.74 17.87
CA LYS A 31 4.05 -12.63 17.65
C LYS A 31 3.92 -13.40 16.33
N SER A 32 2.75 -13.98 16.05
CA SER A 32 2.49 -14.75 14.83
C SER A 32 2.56 -13.89 13.57
N GLU A 33 1.99 -12.67 13.60
CA GLU A 33 2.08 -11.74 12.47
C GLU A 33 3.54 -11.32 12.19
N ARG A 34 4.36 -11.12 13.24
CA ARG A 34 5.79 -10.85 13.06
C ARG A 34 6.52 -12.04 12.45
N GLN A 35 6.25 -13.26 12.93
CA GLN A 35 6.84 -14.47 12.36
C GLN A 35 6.46 -14.66 10.89
N HIS A 36 5.20 -14.40 10.54
CA HIS A 36 4.73 -14.44 9.17
C HIS A 36 5.50 -13.46 8.27
N MET A 37 5.60 -12.19 8.68
CA MET A 37 6.36 -11.19 7.94
C MET A 37 7.86 -11.54 7.86
N SER A 38 8.46 -12.08 8.92
CA SER A 38 9.85 -12.55 8.88
C SER A 38 10.05 -13.68 7.87
N ALA A 39 9.20 -14.70 7.89
CA ALA A 39 9.25 -15.81 6.94
C ALA A 39 9.12 -15.33 5.48
N GLN A 40 8.22 -14.37 5.22
CA GLN A 40 8.11 -13.76 3.91
C GLN A 40 9.40 -13.02 3.50
N SER A 41 10.01 -12.23 4.40
CA SER A 41 11.25 -11.52 4.09
C SER A 41 12.42 -12.46 3.77
N GLU A 42 12.46 -13.63 4.43
CA GLU A 42 13.46 -14.67 4.20
C GLU A 42 13.26 -15.40 2.88
N ALA A 43 12.01 -15.55 2.41
CA ALA A 43 11.73 -16.09 1.09
C ALA A 43 12.34 -15.21 -0.03
N GLY A 44 12.50 -13.92 0.21
CA GLY A 44 13.08 -13.00 -0.77
C GLY A 44 12.05 -12.50 -1.77
N CYS A 45 12.50 -11.69 -2.73
CA CYS A 45 11.60 -10.89 -3.56
C CYS A 45 10.74 -11.76 -4.50
N ILE A 46 9.43 -11.74 -4.29
CA ILE A 46 8.50 -12.52 -5.12
C ILE A 46 8.53 -12.08 -6.58
N LEU A 47 8.74 -10.78 -6.84
CA LEU A 47 8.85 -10.26 -8.20
C LEU A 47 10.14 -10.73 -8.89
N CYS A 48 11.27 -10.75 -8.18
CA CYS A 48 12.52 -11.27 -8.74
C CYS A 48 12.40 -12.75 -9.10
N ARG A 49 11.71 -13.54 -8.26
CA ARG A 49 11.40 -14.94 -8.56
C ARG A 49 10.52 -15.07 -9.81
N PHE A 50 9.44 -14.29 -9.89
CA PHE A 50 8.55 -14.26 -11.04
C PHE A 50 9.29 -13.91 -12.35
N LEU A 51 10.24 -12.98 -12.29
CA LEU A 51 11.06 -12.56 -13.44
C LEU A 51 12.23 -13.52 -13.74
N GLY A 52 12.43 -14.58 -12.94
CA GLY A 52 13.54 -15.53 -13.12
C GLY A 52 14.90 -15.04 -12.64
N HIS A 53 14.97 -13.98 -11.84
CA HIS A 53 16.21 -13.43 -11.26
C HIS A 53 16.67 -14.16 -9.99
N GLY A 54 15.86 -15.10 -9.48
CA GLY A 54 16.17 -15.87 -8.28
C GLY A 54 15.88 -15.14 -6.97
N ASN A 55 16.51 -15.59 -5.89
CA ASN A 55 16.30 -15.03 -4.55
C ASN A 55 17.14 -13.79 -4.31
N THR A 56 16.47 -12.69 -4.01
CA THR A 56 17.09 -11.44 -3.57
C THR A 56 16.55 -11.05 -2.19
N PRO A 57 17.34 -10.38 -1.33
CA PRO A 57 16.86 -9.89 -0.04
C PRO A 57 15.59 -9.05 -0.20
N ALA A 58 14.61 -9.27 0.66
CA ALA A 58 13.31 -8.62 0.57
C ALA A 58 12.92 -7.85 1.84
N GLU A 59 12.24 -6.75 1.61
CA GLU A 59 11.52 -5.96 2.59
C GLU A 59 10.01 -6.22 2.46
N ILE A 60 9.27 -5.96 3.54
CA ILE A 60 7.84 -6.25 3.60
C ILE A 60 7.03 -5.09 3.04
N HIS A 61 6.37 -5.34 1.91
CA HIS A 61 5.43 -4.43 1.28
C HIS A 61 3.99 -4.80 1.67
N HIS A 62 3.24 -3.82 2.18
CA HIS A 62 1.84 -4.03 2.51
C HIS A 62 0.95 -3.76 1.31
N ILE A 63 0.06 -4.70 1.01
CA ILE A 63 -0.85 -4.61 -0.13
C ILE A 63 -1.65 -3.30 -0.07
N ARG A 64 -1.52 -2.49 -1.11
CA ARG A 64 -2.20 -1.21 -1.25
C ARG A 64 -3.56 -1.35 -1.92
N HIS A 65 -3.83 -2.46 -2.62
CA HIS A 65 -5.13 -2.72 -3.23
C HIS A 65 -6.29 -2.55 -2.23
N GLY A 66 -7.32 -1.79 -2.61
CA GLY A 66 -8.46 -1.46 -1.75
C GLY A 66 -8.18 -0.52 -0.57
N MET A 67 -6.94 -0.09 -0.34
CA MET A 67 -6.59 0.76 0.81
C MET A 67 -6.66 2.25 0.49
N GLY A 68 -7.27 3.02 1.40
CA GLY A 68 -7.27 4.48 1.34
C GLY A 68 -5.87 5.10 1.51
N VAL A 69 -5.74 6.37 1.13
CA VAL A 69 -4.50 7.14 1.27
C VAL A 69 -4.03 7.12 2.74
N GLY A 70 -2.75 6.79 2.98
CA GLY A 70 -2.16 6.73 4.32
C GLY A 70 -2.59 5.53 5.19
N GLN A 71 -3.51 4.68 4.72
CA GLN A 71 -3.89 3.45 5.43
C GLN A 71 -2.90 2.33 5.16
N ARG A 72 -2.68 1.46 6.15
CA ARG A 72 -1.86 0.25 6.04
C ARG A 72 -2.80 -0.94 6.14
N ASN A 73 -2.59 -1.94 5.29
CA ASN A 73 -3.36 -3.18 5.32
C ASN A 73 -2.97 -4.05 6.53
N ASN A 74 -3.63 -5.19 6.68
CA ASN A 74 -3.30 -6.21 7.67
C ASN A 74 -1.85 -6.71 7.48
N HIS A 75 -1.19 -7.08 8.59
CA HIS A 75 0.17 -7.65 8.61
C HIS A 75 0.27 -9.03 7.94
N LEU A 76 -0.86 -9.66 7.63
CA LEU A 76 -0.96 -10.90 6.84
C LEU A 76 -1.17 -10.65 5.34
N MET A 77 -1.43 -9.39 4.96
CA MET A 77 -1.66 -8.97 3.58
C MET A 77 -0.41 -8.23 3.09
N THR A 78 0.67 -8.99 2.97
CA THR A 78 2.01 -8.49 2.66
C THR A 78 2.70 -9.37 1.62
N ILE A 79 3.57 -8.74 0.82
CA ILE A 79 4.44 -9.42 -0.15
C ILE A 79 5.90 -9.02 0.09
N PRO A 80 6.85 -9.94 -0.08
CA PRO A 80 8.27 -9.64 0.01
C PRO A 80 8.78 -9.03 -1.31
N LEU A 81 9.33 -7.82 -1.25
CA LEU A 81 9.91 -7.13 -2.40
C LEU A 81 11.32 -6.65 -2.08
N CYS A 82 12.28 -6.78 -3.01
CA CYS A 82 13.61 -6.22 -2.81
C CYS A 82 13.58 -4.69 -2.74
N PRO A 83 14.61 -4.03 -2.19
CA PRO A 83 14.62 -2.57 -2.07
C PRO A 83 14.30 -1.83 -3.38
N GLU A 84 14.79 -2.35 -4.51
CA GLU A 84 14.52 -1.79 -5.84
C GLU A 84 13.05 -1.94 -6.23
N HIS A 85 12.47 -3.15 -6.12
CA HIS A 85 11.07 -3.40 -6.46
C HIS A 85 10.06 -2.89 -5.40
N HIS A 86 10.52 -2.57 -4.20
CA HIS A 86 9.70 -1.99 -3.14
C HIS A 86 9.66 -0.45 -3.26
N ARG A 87 10.83 0.18 -3.13
CA ARG A 87 10.99 1.64 -2.97
C ARG A 87 11.72 2.32 -4.13
N GLY A 88 12.42 1.54 -4.95
CA GLY A 88 13.27 2.02 -6.04
C GLY A 88 12.49 2.59 -7.22
N ALA A 89 13.23 3.02 -8.24
CA ALA A 89 12.67 3.69 -9.41
C ALA A 89 11.74 2.76 -10.22
N THR A 90 12.05 1.47 -10.23
CA THR A 90 11.25 0.41 -10.87
C THR A 90 10.30 -0.28 -9.88
N GLY A 91 10.25 0.18 -8.64
CA GLY A 91 9.46 -0.42 -7.57
C GLY A 91 8.03 0.08 -7.46
N TYR A 92 7.24 -0.62 -6.64
CA TYR A 92 5.82 -0.32 -6.46
C TYR A 92 5.59 1.11 -5.94
N HIS A 93 6.39 1.56 -4.97
CA HIS A 93 6.26 2.92 -4.44
C HIS A 93 6.81 4.00 -5.39
N GLY A 94 7.77 3.67 -6.26
CA GLY A 94 8.31 4.60 -7.26
C GLY A 94 7.39 4.80 -8.46
N LEU A 95 6.91 3.69 -9.05
CA LEU A 95 6.04 3.71 -10.22
C LEU A 95 4.57 3.99 -9.87
N GLY A 96 4.14 3.56 -8.68
CA GLY A 96 2.73 3.44 -8.33
C GLY A 96 2.06 2.25 -9.01
N ARG A 97 0.89 1.86 -8.48
CA ARG A 97 0.17 0.63 -8.87
C ARG A 97 0.06 0.44 -10.38
N ARG A 98 -0.55 1.40 -11.09
CA ARG A 98 -0.91 1.24 -12.51
C ARG A 98 0.30 1.07 -13.41
N ALA A 99 1.39 1.79 -13.13
CA ALA A 99 2.60 1.71 -13.93
C ALA A 99 3.40 0.45 -13.58
N PHE A 100 3.45 0.05 -12.30
CA PHE A 100 4.02 -1.23 -11.88
C PHE A 100 3.34 -2.42 -12.57
N GLU A 101 2.01 -2.47 -12.52
CA GLU A 101 1.21 -3.54 -13.16
C GLU A 101 1.45 -3.60 -14.67
N ARG A 102 1.55 -2.44 -15.34
CA ARG A 102 1.86 -2.37 -16.77
C ARG A 102 3.29 -2.82 -17.09
N MET A 103 4.25 -2.44 -16.26
CA MET A 103 5.66 -2.73 -16.48
C MET A 103 5.95 -4.23 -16.37
N TYR A 104 5.41 -4.89 -15.34
CA TYR A 104 5.71 -6.29 -15.06
C TYR A 104 4.64 -7.27 -15.54
N GLY A 105 3.49 -6.77 -16.00
CA GLY A 105 2.39 -7.62 -16.47
C GLY A 105 1.76 -8.47 -15.35
N VAL A 106 1.93 -8.07 -14.10
CA VAL A 106 1.43 -8.79 -12.92
C VAL A 106 0.91 -7.81 -11.88
N THR A 107 -0.19 -8.19 -11.23
CA THR A 107 -0.83 -7.38 -10.19
C THR A 107 -0.26 -7.64 -8.80
N GLU A 108 -0.44 -6.65 -7.93
CA GLU A 108 -0.08 -6.76 -6.51
C GLU A 108 -0.79 -7.94 -5.83
N LEU A 109 -2.03 -8.24 -6.24
CA LEU A 109 -2.83 -9.34 -5.70
C LEU A 109 -2.40 -10.70 -6.25
N GLU A 110 -1.97 -10.78 -7.50
CA GLU A 110 -1.40 -12.01 -8.06
C GLU A 110 -0.08 -12.38 -7.36
N LEU A 111 0.79 -11.39 -7.12
CA LEU A 111 2.02 -11.60 -6.34
C LEU A 111 1.72 -12.06 -4.91
N LEU A 112 0.64 -11.55 -4.29
CA LEU A 112 0.18 -12.04 -2.99
C LEU A 112 -0.23 -13.51 -3.07
N GLY A 113 -1.00 -13.89 -4.08
CA GLY A 113 -1.42 -15.27 -4.30
C GLY A 113 -0.23 -16.22 -4.50
N MET A 114 0.82 -15.78 -5.22
CA MET A 114 2.06 -16.54 -5.37
C MET A 114 2.79 -16.69 -4.02
N THR A 115 2.95 -15.58 -3.29
CA THR A 115 3.61 -15.56 -1.97
C THR A 115 2.91 -16.50 -0.98
N GLN A 116 1.58 -16.53 -0.97
CA GLN A 116 0.79 -17.39 -0.08
C GLN A 116 0.89 -18.88 -0.44
N LYS A 117 1.03 -19.21 -1.73
CA LYS A 117 1.22 -20.60 -2.19
C LYS A 117 2.59 -21.14 -1.83
N GLU A 118 3.63 -20.30 -1.86
CA GLU A 118 5.00 -20.71 -1.52
C GLU A 118 5.23 -20.86 -0.02
N ALA A 119 4.38 -20.26 0.81
CA ALA A 119 4.45 -20.35 2.27
C ALA A 119 3.64 -21.52 2.86
N ALA A 120 2.94 -22.29 2.02
CA ALA A 120 2.15 -23.47 2.40
C ALA A 120 2.97 -24.76 2.22
#